data_AF-B2IB18-F1
#
_entry.id   AF-B2IB18-F1
#
_cell.length_a   1.000
_cell.length_b   1.000
_cell.length_c   1.000
_cell.angle_alpha   90.00
_cell.angle_beta   90.00
_cell.angle_gamma   90.00
#
_symmetry.space_group_name_H-M   'P 1'
#
loop_
_entity.id
_entity.type
_entity.pdbx_description
1 polymer ?
#
loop_
_entity_poly.entity_id
_entity_poly.type
_entity_poly.pdbx_seq_one_letter_code
_entity_poly.pdbx_strand_id
1 'polypeptide(L)'
;MSFEAGDIVQLKSGGPAMTVSGSSAEGIHCLWFAEISGEVKSAVIPPICLELIVLDDDEDLDDEEIEDDEPLPISSGRRRRQ
;
A
#
# COMPACT_ATOMS: atom_id res chain seq x y z
N MET A 1 -15.63 -5.76 15.12
CA MET A 1 -14.44 -5.82 14.25
C MET A 1 -13.40 -6.63 15.00
N SER A 2 -12.95 -7.73 14.42
CA SER A 2 -11.79 -8.49 14.87
C SER A 2 -10.58 -7.95 14.13
N PHE A 3 -9.46 -7.76 14.84
CA PHE A 3 -8.18 -7.41 14.25
C PHE A 3 -7.30 -8.65 14.20
N GLU A 4 -6.60 -8.85 13.09
CA GLU A 4 -5.71 -9.97 12.85
C GLU A 4 -4.25 -9.51 12.85
N ALA A 5 -3.32 -10.45 13.09
CA ALA A 5 -1.91 -10.14 13.03
C ALA A 5 -1.52 -9.73 11.60
N GLY A 6 -0.83 -8.60 11.46
CA GLY A 6 -0.50 -8.00 10.16
C GLY A 6 -1.38 -6.81 9.77
N ASP A 7 -2.54 -6.63 10.41
CA ASP A 7 -3.39 -5.47 10.16
C ASP A 7 -2.67 -4.17 10.49
N ILE A 8 -2.88 -3.14 9.65
CA ILE A 8 -2.45 -1.77 9.92
C ILE A 8 -3.62 -1.01 10.54
N VAL A 9 -3.40 -0.47 11.73
CA VAL A 9 -4.42 0.20 12.53
C VAL A 9 -3.94 1.56 13.01
N GLN A 10 -4.88 2.44 13.31
CA GLN A 10 -4.64 3.74 13.94
C GLN A 10 -5.60 3.93 15.12
N LEU A 11 -5.22 4.77 16.08
CA LEU A 11 -6.19 5.26 17.06
C LEU A 11 -7.24 6.13 16.37
N LYS A 12 -8.51 5.99 16.77
CA LYS A 12 -9.62 6.85 16.29
C LYS A 12 -9.42 8.34 16.60
N SER A 13 -8.58 8.67 17.56
CA SER A 13 -8.18 10.05 17.86
C SER A 13 -7.09 10.59 16.93
N GLY A 14 -6.61 9.79 15.96
CA GLY A 14 -5.41 10.03 15.19
C GLY A 14 -4.14 9.52 15.90
N GLY A 15 -3.00 9.61 15.21
CA GLY A 15 -1.69 9.17 15.72
C GLY A 15 -0.87 8.45 14.65
N PRO A 16 0.24 7.78 15.01
CA PRO A 16 0.99 6.97 14.07
C PRO A 16 0.18 5.74 13.63
N ALA A 17 0.45 5.26 12.42
CA ALA A 17 0.03 3.93 11.99
C ALA A 17 0.76 2.86 12.82
N MET A 18 0.04 1.83 13.22
CA MET A 18 0.54 0.74 14.05
C MET A 18 0.22 -0.59 13.38
N THR A 19 1.08 -1.58 13.57
CA THR A 19 0.88 -2.95 13.10
C THR A 19 0.38 -3.82 14.24
N VAL A 20 -0.67 -4.59 13.99
CA VAL A 20 -1.17 -5.59 14.94
C VAL A 20 -0.23 -6.79 14.97
N SER A 21 0.35 -7.07 16.13
CA SER A 21 1.20 -8.25 16.35
C SER A 21 0.42 -9.45 16.88
N GLY A 22 -0.78 -9.21 17.44
CA GLY A 22 -1.67 -10.25 17.91
C GLY A 22 -2.81 -9.71 18.77
N SER A 23 -3.65 -10.61 19.27
CA SER A 23 -4.74 -10.29 20.19
C SER A 23 -4.70 -11.21 21.41
N SER A 24 -5.08 -10.67 22.57
CA SER A 24 -5.22 -11.42 23.82
C SER A 24 -6.50 -11.00 24.57
N ALA A 25 -6.74 -11.59 25.75
CA ALA A 25 -7.85 -11.18 26.61
C ALA A 25 -7.75 -9.72 27.10
N GLU A 26 -6.57 -9.12 27.06
CA GLU A 26 -6.32 -7.75 27.51
C GLU A 26 -6.56 -6.70 26.42
N GLY A 27 -6.52 -7.09 25.15
CA GLY A 27 -6.71 -6.19 24.01
C GLY A 27 -5.91 -6.59 22.78
N ILE A 28 -5.69 -5.62 21.90
CA ILE A 28 -4.92 -5.78 20.67
C ILE A 28 -3.48 -5.32 20.90
N HIS A 29 -2.51 -6.18 20.62
CA HIS A 29 -1.09 -5.86 20.73
C HIS A 29 -0.67 -5.15 19.45
N CYS A 30 -0.22 -3.91 19.60
CA CYS A 30 0.17 -3.03 18.50
C CYS A 30 1.64 -2.68 18.62
N LEU A 31 2.34 -2.59 17.48
CA LEU A 31 3.73 -2.17 17.34
C LEU A 31 3.82 -1.01 16.36
N TRP A 32 4.64 -0.01 16.64
CA TRP A 32 4.91 1.08 15.70
C TRP A 32 6.28 1.67 15.90
N PHE A 33 6.78 2.35 14.87
CA PHE A 33 7.99 3.15 14.99
C PHE A 33 7.63 4.57 15.45
N ALA A 34 8.12 4.97 16.63
CA ALA A 34 7.87 6.30 17.16
C ALA A 34 8.90 7.28 16.58
N GLU A 35 8.58 7.95 15.48
CA GLU A 35 9.49 8.84 14.74
C GLU A 35 10.19 9.88 15.63
N ILE A 36 9.45 10.47 16.58
CA ILE A 36 9.99 11.49 17.49
C ILE A 36 11.09 10.93 18.39
N SER A 37 10.97 9.69 18.87
CA SER A 37 11.98 9.06 19.72
C SER A 37 12.95 8.12 18.99
N GLY A 38 12.69 7.82 17.71
CA GLY A 38 13.53 6.95 16.89
C GLY A 38 13.58 5.50 17.35
N GLU A 39 12.54 5.03 18.06
CA GLU A 39 12.49 3.69 18.66
C GLU A 39 11.20 2.95 18.30
N VAL A 40 11.25 1.62 18.35
CA VAL A 40 10.06 0.78 18.22
C VAL A 40 9.31 0.79 19.55
N LYS A 41 8.02 1.12 19.52
CA LYS A 41 7.12 1.07 20.66
C LYS A 41 6.05 0.00 20.48
N SER A 42 5.54 -0.46 21.62
CA SER A 42 4.45 -1.43 21.70
C SER A 42 3.42 -1.01 22.74
N ALA A 43 2.14 -1.29 22.48
CA ALA A 43 1.08 -1.10 23.45
C ALA A 43 -0.06 -2.11 23.26
N VAL A 44 -0.78 -2.40 24.34
CA VAL A 44 -2.04 -3.14 24.32
C VAL A 44 -3.18 -2.13 24.31
N ILE A 45 -3.96 -2.12 23.24
CA ILE A 45 -4.99 -1.11 23.00
C ILE A 45 -6.37 -1.79 22.93
N PRO A 46 -7.40 -1.23 23.59
CA PRO A 46 -8.77 -1.74 23.44
C PRO A 46 -9.23 -1.66 21.98
N PRO A 47 -9.86 -2.71 21.43
CA PRO A 47 -10.26 -2.73 20.02
C PRO A 47 -11.24 -1.60 19.65
N ILE A 48 -12.02 -1.10 20.61
CA ILE A 48 -12.94 0.02 20.38
C ILE A 48 -12.24 1.33 20.03
N CYS A 49 -10.97 1.48 20.43
CA CYS A 49 -10.15 2.67 20.18
C CYS A 49 -9.41 2.62 18.84
N LEU A 50 -9.40 1.47 18.16
CA LEU A 50 -8.67 1.24 16.93
C LEU A 50 -9.58 1.34 15.71
N GLU A 51 -8.99 1.76 14.60
CA GLU A 51 -9.56 1.79 13.26
C GLU A 51 -8.58 1.12 12.30
N LEU A 52 -9.07 0.22 11.46
CA LEU A 52 -8.28 -0.43 10.41
C LEU A 52 -8.05 0.59 9.30
N ILE A 53 -6.81 0.74 8.86
CA ILE A 53 -6.45 1.63 7.74
C ILE A 53 -5.80 0.81 6.63
N VAL A 54 -6.08 1.19 5.40
CA VAL A 54 -5.38 0.67 4.22
C VAL A 54 -4.37 1.74 3.83
N LEU A 55 -3.09 1.36 3.85
CA LEU A 55 -2.05 2.18 3.23
C LEU A 55 -2.01 1.74 1.78
N ASP A 56 -2.52 2.58 0.87
CA ASP A 56 -2.38 2.33 -0.56
C ASP A 56 -0.90 2.51 -0.92
N ASP A 57 -0.18 1.40 -1.09
CA ASP A 57 1.21 1.36 -1.59
C ASP A 57 1.29 1.55 -3.13
N ASP A 58 0.18 1.96 -3.78
CA ASP A 58 -0.04 1.95 -5.23
C ASP A 58 -0.14 3.35 -5.89
N GLU A 59 0.50 4.40 -5.36
CA GLU A 59 0.49 5.74 -6.00
C GLU A 59 1.74 6.09 -6.85
N ASP A 60 2.63 5.15 -7.21
CA ASP A 60 3.81 5.46 -8.07
C ASP A 60 4.27 4.27 -8.96
N LEU A 61 3.35 3.50 -9.56
CA LEU A 61 3.66 2.76 -10.78
C LEU A 61 3.02 3.49 -11.96
N ASP A 62 3.70 4.54 -12.43
CA ASP A 62 3.52 5.07 -13.79
C ASP A 62 3.91 3.94 -14.77
N ASP A 63 2.96 3.04 -15.05
CA ASP A 63 2.96 2.22 -16.26
C ASP A 63 2.75 3.20 -17.44
N GLU A 64 3.80 3.90 -17.85
CA GLU A 64 3.87 4.51 -19.17
C GLU A 64 3.73 3.37 -20.20
N GLU A 65 2.51 3.16 -20.71
CA GLU A 65 2.25 2.31 -21.86
C GLU A 65 3.17 2.74 -23.01
N ILE A 66 4.17 1.92 -23.34
CA ILE A 66 4.94 2.06 -24.56
C ILE A 66 3.99 1.76 -25.73
N GLU A 67 3.46 2.80 -26.39
CA GLU A 67 2.75 2.70 -27.68
C GLU A 67 3.75 2.28 -28.78
N ASP A 68 4.01 0.98 -28.88
CA ASP A 68 4.77 0.37 -29.97
C ASP A 68 3.81 -0.20 -31.03
N ASP A 69 3.29 0.63 -31.95
CA ASP A 69 2.91 0.16 -33.30
C ASP A 69 2.66 1.31 -34.32
N GLU A 70 3.73 1.90 -34.87
CA GLU A 70 3.65 2.55 -36.19
C GLU A 70 4.17 1.57 -37.27
N PRO A 71 3.30 0.91 -38.06
CA PRO A 71 3.75 0.06 -39.15
C PRO A 71 4.34 0.89 -40.29
N LEU A 72 5.58 0.59 -40.66
CA LEU A 72 6.33 1.23 -41.77
C LEU A 72 5.51 1.22 -43.08
N PRO A 73 5.54 2.32 -43.87
CA PRO A 73 4.81 2.39 -45.13
C PRO A 73 5.36 1.38 -46.13
N ILE A 74 4.51 0.42 -46.50
CA ILE A 74 4.76 -0.53 -47.59
C ILE A 74 4.90 0.28 -48.88
N SER A 75 6.13 0.42 -49.39
CA SER A 75 6.40 1.10 -50.65
C SER A 75 5.63 0.39 -51.77
N SER A 76 4.66 1.09 -52.35
CA SER A 76 3.87 0.60 -53.47
C SER A 76 4.77 0.41 -54.69
N GLY A 77 4.79 -0.83 -55.20
CA GLY A 77 5.55 -1.21 -56.38
C GLY A 77 5.18 -0.37 -57.60
N ARG A 78 6.10 0.49 -58.04
CA ARG A 78 6.03 1.13 -59.36
C ARG A 78 6.44 0.13 -60.43
N ARG A 79 5.43 -0.37 -61.13
CA ARG A 79 5.52 -0.98 -62.47
C ARG A 79 6.44 -0.18 -63.39
N ARG A 80 7.33 -0.84 -64.13
CA ARG A 80 7.62 -0.50 -65.53
C ARG A 80 7.83 -1.76 -66.36
N ARG A 81 6.85 -2.01 -67.24
CA ARG A 81 7.01 -2.78 -68.46
C ARG A 81 7.77 -1.91 -69.46
N GLN A 82 8.81 -2.46 -70.08
CA GLN A 82 9.26 -2.10 -71.41
C GLN A 82 9.76 -3.37 -72.09
#